data_AF-A0A8T5E4T0-F1
#
_entry.id   AF-A0A8T5E4T0-F1
#
_cell.length_a   1.000
_cell.length_b   1.000
_cell.length_c   1.000
_cell.angle_alpha   90.00
_cell.angle_beta   90.00
_cell.angle_gamma   90.00
#
_symmetry.space_group_name_H-M   'P 1'
#
loop_
_entity.id
_entity.type
_entity.pdbx_description
1 polymer ?
#
loop_
_entity_poly.entity_id
_entity_poly.type
_entity_poly.pdbx_seq_one_letter_code
_entity_poly.pdbx_strand_id
1 'polypeptide(L)' 'MILRQRVGIFLMIFFLPINGPLLRMILKSLDVPLPIGEFYFFGICILMFVIGGFMTFTPKLRLRI' A
#
# COMPACT_ATOMS: atom_id res chain seq x y z
N MET A 1 -0.09 14.69 12.71
CA MET A 1 0.76 13.64 12.12
C MET A 1 1.63 14.25 11.05
N ILE A 2 2.90 13.84 10.97
CA ILE A 2 3.80 14.26 9.88
C ILE A 2 3.23 13.75 8.54
N LEU A 3 3.49 14.45 7.42
CA LEU A 3 2.98 14.06 6.09
C LEU A 3 3.31 12.59 5.75
N ARG A 4 4.52 12.12 6.07
CA ARG A 4 4.95 10.73 5.93
C ARG A 4 4.02 9.73 6.62
N GLN A 5 3.56 10.03 7.84
CA GLN A 5 2.65 9.13 8.57
C GLN A 5 1.24 9.14 7.96
N ARG A 6 0.78 10.28 7.46
CA ARG A 6 -0.51 10.35 6.75
C ARG A 6 -0.49 9.50 5.48
N VAL A 7 0.60 9.60 4.70
CA VAL A 7 0.81 8.75 3.51
C VAL A 7 0.92 7.27 3.92
N GLY A 8 1.62 6.96 5.01
CA GLY A 8 1.73 5.60 5.53
C GLY A 8 0.37 4.98 5.87
N ILE A 9 -0.47 5.71 6.60
CA ILE A 9 -1.82 5.26 6.96
C ILE A 9 -2.67 5.05 5.70
N PHE A 10 -2.59 5.98 4.73
CA PHE A 10 -3.29 5.83 3.46
C PHE A 10 -2.87 4.54 2.73
N LEU A 11 -1.57 4.28 2.61
CA LEU A 11 -1.04 3.06 1.99
C LEU A 11 -1.53 1.80 2.71
N MET A 12 -1.54 1.80 4.05
CA MET A 12 -2.02 0.66 4.83
C MET A 12 -3.51 0.39 4.62
N ILE A 13 -4.35 1.41 4.60
CA ILE A 13 -5.80 1.24 4.42
C ILE A 13 -6.12 0.83 2.98
N PHE A 14 -5.47 1.47 2.00
CA PHE A 14 -5.76 1.24 0.59
C PHE A 14 -5.28 -0.13 0.12
N PHE A 15 -4.06 -0.52 0.49
CA PHE A 15 -3.43 -1.78 0.06
C PHE A 15 -3.56 -2.92 1.09
N LEU A 16 -4.59 -2.89 1.94
CA LEU A 16 -4.92 -4.03 2.78
C LEU A 16 -5.00 -5.31 1.92
N PRO A 17 -4.49 -6.48 2.34
CA PRO A 17 -4.44 -7.67 1.48
C PRO A 17 -5.79 -8.07 0.88
N ILE A 18 -6.88 -7.89 1.64
CA ILE A 18 -8.25 -8.13 1.16
C ILE A 18 -8.67 -7.18 0.02
N ASN A 19 -8.08 -5.98 -0.05
CA ASN A 19 -8.35 -5.01 -1.11
C ASN A 19 -7.66 -5.37 -2.42
N GLY A 20 -6.64 -6.25 -2.41
CA GLY A 20 -5.95 -6.66 -3.63
C GLY A 20 -6.90 -7.22 -4.69
N PRO A 21 -7.67 -8.29 -4.39
CA PRO A 21 -8.70 -8.79 -5.29
C PRO A 21 -9.74 -7.72 -5.69
N LEU A 22 -10.20 -6.90 -4.74
CA LEU A 22 -11.20 -5.85 -4.99
C LEU A 22 -10.70 -4.78 -5.97
N LEU A 23 -9.48 -4.28 -5.78
CA LEU A 23 -8.83 -3.31 -6.66
C LEU A 23 -8.70 -3.87 -8.08
N ARG A 24 -8.37 -5.15 -8.19
CA ARG A 24 -8.24 -5.82 -9.49
C ARG A 24 -9.59 -5.99 -10.18
N MET A 25 -10.66 -6.28 -9.43
CA MET A 25 -12.02 -6.30 -9.96
C MET A 25 -12.46 -4.92 -10.45
N ILE A 26 -12.16 -3.86 -9.69
CA ILE A 26 -12.44 -2.48 -10.10
C ILE A 26 -11.68 -2.13 -11.38
N LEU A 27 -10.37 -2.41 -11.45
CA LEU A 27 -9.56 -2.14 -12.64
C LEU A 27 -10.07 -2.91 -13.87
N LYS A 28 -10.49 -4.16 -13.68
CA LYS A 28 -11.13 -4.95 -14.74
C LYS A 28 -12.46 -4.34 -15.19
N SER A 29 -13.26 -3.79 -14.26
CA SER A 29 -14.53 -3.12 -14.60
C SER A 29 -14.34 -1.78 -15.33
N LEU A 30 -13.14 -1.22 -15.27
CA LEU A 30 -12.75 0.02 -15.97
C LEU A 30 -12.02 -0.27 -17.29
N ASP A 31 -12.02 -1.53 -17.75
CA ASP A 31 -11.28 -2.00 -18.93
C ASP A 31 -9.78 -1.65 -18.91
N VAL A 32 -9.20 -1.52 -17.71
CA VAL A 32 -7.77 -1.25 -17.56
C VAL A 32 -7.01 -2.56 -17.75
N PRO A 33 -6.17 -2.69 -18.79
CA PRO A 33 -5.36 -3.89 -18.97
C PRO A 33 -4.33 -3.97 -17.84
N LEU A 34 -4.39 -5.07 -17.09
CA LEU A 34 -3.43 -5.40 -16.03
C LEU A 34 -2.51 -6.52 -16.52
N PRO A 35 -1.33 -6.19 -17.10
CA PRO A 35 -0.38 -7.18 -17.59
C PRO A 35 0.39 -7.90 -16.46
N ILE A 36 -0.08 -7.79 -15.22
CA ILE A 36 0.55 -8.35 -14.02
C ILE A 36 -0.34 -9.49 -13.52
N GLY A 37 0.21 -10.68 -13.32
CA GLY A 37 -0.54 -11.84 -12.79
C GLY A 37 -1.11 -11.62 -11.39
N GLU A 38 -2.11 -12.43 -11.01
CA GLU A 38 -2.82 -12.28 -9.72
C GLU A 38 -1.89 -12.35 -8.52
N PHE A 39 -1.00 -13.34 -8.50
CA PHE A 39 -0.03 -13.53 -7.44
C PHE A 39 0.92 -12.33 -7.29
N TYR A 40 1.41 -11.80 -8.41
CA TYR A 40 2.30 -10.63 -8.43
C TYR A 40 1.58 -9.36 -7.95
N PHE A 41 0.33 -9.16 -8.38
CA PHE A 41 -0.47 -8.02 -7.92
C PHE A 41 -0.71 -8.09 -6.40
N PHE A 42 -1.06 -9.26 -5.89
CA PHE A 42 -1.20 -9.49 -4.45
C PHE A 42 0.11 -9.21 -3.68
N GLY A 43 1.25 -9.65 -4.22
CA GLY A 43 2.57 -9.33 -3.69
C GLY A 43 2.84 -7.82 -3.62
N ILE A 44 2.44 -7.06 -4.65
CA ILE A 44 2.54 -5.59 -4.66
C ILE A 44 1.67 -4.97 -3.56
N CYS A 45 0.44 -5.45 -3.35
CA CYS A 45 -0.42 -4.96 -2.27
C CYS A 45 0.23 -5.18 -0.89
N ILE A 46 0.77 -6.38 -0.64
CA ILE A 46 1.48 -6.67 0.62
C ILE A 46 2.69 -5.74 0.78
N LEU A 47 3.49 -5.58 -0.28
CA LEU A 47 4.68 -4.72 -0.23
C LEU A 47 4.31 -3.27 0.09
N MET A 48 3.26 -2.73 -0.56
CA MET A 48 2.75 -1.39 -0.30
C MET A 48 2.20 -1.24 1.12
N PHE A 49 1.50 -2.24 1.63
CA PHE A 49 1.01 -2.27 3.00
C PHE A 49 2.18 -2.21 4.01
N VAL A 50 3.22 -3.03 3.82
CA VAL A 50 4.41 -3.06 4.67
C VAL A 50 5.14 -1.72 4.65
N ILE A 51 5.31 -1.12 3.47
CA ILE A 51 5.89 0.23 3.31
C ILE A 51 5.04 1.26 4.06
N GLY A 52 3.71 1.18 3.95
CA GLY A 52 2.79 2.03 4.69
C GLY A 52 2.96 1.90 6.21
N GLY A 53 3.13 0.67 6.70
CA GLY A 53 3.45 0.37 8.09
C GLY A 53 4.74 1.03 8.54
N PHE A 54 5.82 0.88 7.76
CA PHE A 54 7.10 1.52 8.06
C PHE A 54 6.97 3.06 8.10
N MET A 55 6.26 3.66 7.15
CA MET A 55 6.02 5.11 7.13
C MET A 55 5.18 5.60 8.32
N THR A 56 4.25 4.78 8.80
CA THR A 56 3.39 5.10 9.95
C THR A 56 4.14 4.99 11.27
N PHE A 57 4.82 3.85 11.48
CA PHE A 57 5.36 3.47 12.79
C PHE A 57 6.83 3.84 13.01
N THR A 58 7.64 4.08 11.97
CA THR A 58 9.03 4.48 12.19
C THR A 58 9.08 5.82 12.95
N PRO A 59 9.69 5.88 14.14
CA PRO A 59 9.71 7.08 14.96
C PRO A 59 10.49 8.18 14.25
N LYS A 60 10.24 9.45 14.60
CA LYS A 60 11.11 10.54 14.13
C LYS A 60 12.51 10.25 14.67
N LEU A 61 13.49 9.97 13.79
CA LEU A 61 14.89 9.99 14.20
C LEU A 61 15.22 11.42 14.65
N ARG A 62 15.12 11.69 15.95
CA ARG A 62 15.88 12.79 16.56
C ARG A 62 17.28 12.24 16.76
N LEU A 63 18.15 12.44 15.79
CA LEU A 63 19.59 12.39 16.04
C LEU A 63 19.88 13.51 17.04
N ARG A 64 19.97 13.14 18.33
CA ARG A 64 20.48 14.00 19.39
C ARG A 64 22.00 13.88 19.28
N ILE A 65 22.58 14.69 18.41
CA ILE A 65 24.02 14.95 18.33
C ILE A 65 24.24 16.29 19.01
#